data_AF-A0A2X3J414-F1
#
_entry.id   AF-A0A2X3J414-F1
#
_cell.length_a   1.000
_cell.length_b   1.000
_cell.length_c   1.000
_cell.angle_alpha   90.00
_cell.angle_beta   90.00
_cell.angle_gamma   90.00
#
_symmetry.space_group_name_H-M   'P 1'
#
loop_
_entity.id
_entity.type
_entity.pdbx_description
1 polymer ?
#
loop_
_entity_poly.entity_id
_entity_poly.type
_entity_poly.pdbx_seq_one_letter_code
_entity_poly.pdbx_strand_id
1 'polypeptide(L)'
;MANAGQQSSQLPAATIPQPTDSTAFTSYTRTYAYDNGGNLTQIRHNAAATNNRYTTDITISDRSNRGVLSTLAKNPSDVDALFTPGGQQKQLQPGQNLTWTPRNELLKVSPVQRDGKASDSESYRYDGGSQRLLKVSTQQTGNSTQTQRALYLPGLELRTTQTGSKETENLQVITVGEAGRAQVRVLHWRRANRRTLTTTRCATATTT
;
A
#
# COMPACT_ATOMS: atom_id res chain seq x y z
N MET A 1 -5.35 17.48 3.74
CA MET A 1 -5.13 18.70 2.92
C MET A 1 -6.48 19.24 2.49
N ALA A 2 -6.67 20.56 2.47
CA ALA A 2 -7.92 21.19 2.05
C ALA A 2 -8.34 20.80 0.62
N ASN A 3 -7.35 20.61 -0.27
CA ASN A 3 -7.58 20.21 -1.66
C ASN A 3 -7.45 18.70 -1.91
N ALA A 4 -7.43 17.86 -0.87
CA ALA A 4 -7.38 16.41 -1.07
C ALA A 4 -8.70 15.92 -1.66
N GLY A 5 -8.63 15.11 -2.72
CA GLY A 5 -9.77 14.39 -3.27
C GLY A 5 -10.21 13.23 -2.39
N GLN A 6 -11.06 12.35 -2.94
CA GLN A 6 -11.44 11.11 -2.26
C GLN A 6 -10.20 10.25 -1.99
N GLN A 7 -10.17 9.58 -0.83
CA GLN A 7 -9.09 8.67 -0.47
C GLN A 7 -8.99 7.54 -1.50
N SER A 8 -7.79 7.32 -2.03
CA SER A 8 -7.49 6.25 -2.98
C SER A 8 -6.31 5.40 -2.50
N SER A 9 -5.96 4.36 -3.27
CA SER A 9 -4.79 3.51 -3.03
C SER A 9 -3.47 4.16 -3.45
N GLN A 10 -3.50 5.34 -4.05
CA GLN A 10 -2.29 6.07 -4.44
C GLN A 10 -1.77 6.91 -3.28
N LEU A 11 -0.46 6.87 -3.06
CA LEU A 11 0.19 7.78 -2.11
C LEU A 11 0.12 9.21 -2.66
N PRO A 12 -0.29 10.19 -1.85
CA PRO A 12 -0.25 11.59 -2.27
C PRO A 12 1.21 12.00 -2.51
N ALA A 13 1.41 12.87 -3.50
CA ALA A 13 2.73 13.46 -3.74
C ALA A 13 3.21 14.19 -2.48
N ALA A 14 4.52 14.12 -2.21
CA ALA A 14 5.11 14.85 -1.09
C ALA A 14 4.87 16.36 -1.28
N THR A 15 4.23 17.00 -0.31
CA THR A 15 4.05 18.45 -0.31
C THR A 15 5.38 19.11 0.08
N ILE A 16 6.06 19.68 -0.91
CA ILE A 16 7.33 20.39 -0.75
C ILE A 16 7.24 21.73 -1.49
N PRO A 17 7.47 22.89 -0.84
CA PRO A 17 7.77 23.04 0.59
C PRO A 17 6.60 22.58 1.48
N GLN A 18 6.92 22.23 2.73
CA GLN A 18 5.90 21.91 3.71
C GLN A 18 4.98 23.12 3.90
N PRO A 19 3.66 22.92 4.09
CA PRO A 19 2.77 24.02 4.40
C PRO A 19 3.26 24.80 5.61
N THR A 20 3.35 26.12 5.47
CA THR A 20 3.80 27.02 6.54
C THR A 20 2.64 27.53 7.39
N ASP A 21 1.40 27.25 7.01
CA ASP A 21 0.19 27.64 7.74
C ASP A 21 -0.86 26.52 7.78
N SER A 22 -1.87 26.72 8.62
CA SER A 22 -2.95 25.76 8.85
C SER A 22 -3.98 25.69 7.71
N THR A 23 -3.97 26.64 6.76
CA THR A 23 -4.98 26.71 5.68
C THR A 23 -4.82 25.57 4.68
N ALA A 24 -3.64 24.95 4.64
CA ALA A 24 -3.40 23.73 3.88
C ALA A 24 -4.20 22.52 4.38
N PHE A 25 -4.77 22.58 5.59
CA PHE A 25 -5.53 21.50 6.20
C PHE A 25 -7.00 21.86 6.37
N THR A 26 -7.85 20.84 6.41
CA THR A 26 -9.28 20.98 6.70
C THR A 26 -9.68 19.91 7.69
N SER A 27 -10.56 20.26 8.62
CA SER A 27 -11.17 19.29 9.54
C SER A 27 -12.16 18.41 8.79
N TYR A 28 -12.29 17.16 9.21
CA TYR A 28 -13.32 16.26 8.72
C TYR A 28 -13.88 15.43 9.87
N THR A 29 -15.11 14.95 9.68
CA THR A 29 -15.73 13.96 10.56
C THR A 29 -15.95 12.67 9.77
N ARG A 30 -15.72 11.52 10.41
CA ARG A 30 -16.13 10.21 9.88
C ARG A 30 -17.18 9.58 10.79
N THR A 31 -18.22 9.05 10.17
CA THR A 31 -19.22 8.19 10.83
C THR A 31 -19.02 6.77 10.30
N TYR A 32 -19.12 5.80 11.21
CA TYR A 32 -18.89 4.39 10.93
C TYR A 32 -20.17 3.62 11.26
N ALA A 33 -20.62 2.75 10.35
CA ALA A 33 -21.76 1.87 10.56
C ALA A 33 -21.28 0.42 10.63
N TYR A 34 -21.92 -0.35 11.51
CA TYR A 34 -21.60 -1.76 11.74
C TYR A 34 -22.88 -2.59 11.67
N ASP A 35 -22.76 -3.85 11.24
CA ASP A 35 -23.84 -4.84 11.37
C ASP A 35 -23.83 -5.50 12.76
N ASN A 36 -24.79 -6.39 13.02
CA ASN A 36 -24.90 -7.13 14.28
C ASN A 36 -23.73 -8.11 14.54
N GLY A 37 -22.98 -8.47 13.49
CA GLY A 37 -21.77 -9.30 13.59
C GLY A 37 -20.51 -8.50 13.92
N GLY A 38 -20.62 -7.17 14.01
CA GLY A 38 -19.50 -6.26 14.25
C GLY A 38 -18.68 -5.96 12.99
N ASN A 39 -19.17 -6.31 11.80
CA ASN A 39 -18.50 -5.97 10.55
C ASN A 39 -18.73 -4.49 10.22
N LEU A 40 -17.66 -3.78 9.85
CA LEU A 40 -17.77 -2.41 9.33
C LEU A 40 -18.47 -2.46 7.96
N THR A 41 -19.64 -1.84 7.85
CA THR A 41 -20.46 -1.82 6.62
C THR A 41 -20.34 -0.51 5.86
N GLN A 42 -20.05 0.59 6.55
CA GLN A 42 -19.96 1.91 5.92
C GLN A 42 -18.98 2.83 6.64
N ILE A 43 -18.20 3.58 5.86
CA ILE A 43 -17.44 4.75 6.31
C ILE A 43 -17.99 5.97 5.56
N ARG A 44 -18.60 6.91 6.27
CA ARG A 44 -19.05 8.19 5.69
C ARG A 44 -18.09 9.29 6.08
N HIS A 45 -17.42 9.90 5.09
CA HIS A 45 -16.52 11.03 5.27
C HIS A 45 -17.22 12.35 4.94
N ASN A 46 -17.05 13.35 5.82
CA ASN A 46 -17.58 14.69 5.62
C ASN A 46 -16.55 15.75 6.03
N ALA A 47 -15.96 16.43 5.05
CA ALA A 47 -15.20 17.65 5.22
C ALA A 47 -16.00 18.83 4.65
N ALA A 48 -16.86 19.43 5.48
CA ALA A 48 -17.83 20.43 5.03
C ALA A 48 -17.17 21.68 4.43
N ALA A 49 -16.06 22.15 5.00
CA ALA A 49 -15.38 23.36 4.57
C ALA A 49 -14.83 23.30 3.13
N THR A 50 -14.60 22.09 2.60
CA THR A 50 -14.06 21.89 1.24
C THR A 50 -15.05 21.13 0.35
N ASN A 51 -16.27 20.90 0.84
CA ASN A 51 -17.29 20.06 0.22
C ASN A 51 -16.78 18.65 -0.18
N ASN A 52 -15.73 18.15 0.47
CA ASN A 52 -15.23 16.80 0.23
C ASN A 52 -16.05 15.81 1.07
N ARG A 53 -17.05 15.21 0.42
CA ARG A 53 -17.99 14.26 1.03
C ARG A 53 -18.04 13.00 0.18
N TYR A 54 -17.82 11.85 0.80
CA TYR A 54 -17.92 10.56 0.12
C TYR A 54 -18.25 9.45 1.12
N THR A 55 -18.79 8.36 0.60
CA THR A 55 -19.12 7.17 1.37
C THR A 55 -18.34 5.99 0.80
N THR A 56 -17.80 5.17 1.68
CA THR A 56 -17.20 3.88 1.36
C THR A 56 -18.09 2.79 1.93
N ASP A 57 -18.83 2.12 1.06
CA ASP A 57 -19.68 1.00 1.44
C ASP A 57 -18.93 -0.32 1.28
N ILE A 58 -19.15 -1.22 2.24
CA ILE A 58 -18.59 -2.56 2.30
C ILE A 58 -19.77 -3.53 2.30
N THR A 59 -19.83 -4.37 1.27
CA THR A 59 -20.84 -5.42 1.13
C THR A 59 -20.36 -6.64 1.92
N ILE A 60 -21.10 -7.00 2.96
CA ILE A 60 -20.84 -8.17 3.80
C ILE A 60 -21.65 -9.36 3.27
N SER A 61 -21.09 -10.56 3.34
CA SER A 61 -21.80 -11.80 3.01
C SER A 61 -23.01 -12.02 3.92
N ASP A 62 -24.05 -12.65 3.39
CA ASP A 62 -25.23 -13.08 4.15
C ASP A 62 -25.00 -14.34 5.00
N ARG A 63 -23.84 -15.00 4.85
CA ARG A 63 -23.53 -16.29 5.47
C ARG A 63 -22.14 -16.39 6.08
N SER A 64 -21.38 -15.29 6.10
CA SER A 64 -20.05 -15.23 6.72
C SER A 64 -19.66 -13.78 7.07
N ASN A 65 -18.54 -13.58 7.77
CA ASN A 65 -17.95 -12.25 8.01
C ASN A 65 -17.06 -11.76 6.84
N ARG A 66 -17.13 -12.38 5.66
CA ARG A 66 -16.40 -11.92 4.50
C ARG A 66 -17.04 -10.64 3.98
N GLY A 67 -16.21 -9.64 3.71
CA GLY A 67 -16.65 -8.33 3.24
C GLY A 67 -15.73 -7.79 2.16
N VAL A 68 -16.31 -7.13 1.15
CA VAL A 68 -15.57 -6.45 0.08
C VAL A 68 -16.14 -5.06 -0.15
N LEU A 69 -15.34 -4.16 -0.75
CA LEU A 69 -15.86 -2.88 -1.20
C LEU A 69 -17.06 -3.08 -2.14
N SER A 70 -18.06 -2.22 -2.07
CA SER A 70 -19.24 -2.31 -2.93
C SER A 70 -18.94 -2.14 -4.43
N THR A 71 -17.72 -1.73 -4.79
CA THR A 71 -17.20 -1.73 -6.17
C THR A 71 -16.86 -3.13 -6.69
N LEU A 72 -16.69 -4.12 -5.81
CA LEU A 72 -16.37 -5.51 -6.15
C LEU A 72 -17.63 -6.40 -6.16
N ALA A 73 -18.54 -6.21 -5.21
CA ALA A 73 -19.81 -6.92 -5.16
C ALA A 73 -20.91 -6.00 -4.61
N LYS A 74 -22.07 -5.96 -5.28
CA LYS A 74 -23.26 -5.23 -4.79
C LYS A 74 -24.17 -6.10 -3.94
N ASN A 75 -24.24 -7.41 -4.22
CA ASN A 75 -25.10 -8.33 -3.49
C ASN A 75 -24.30 -9.15 -2.46
N PRO A 76 -24.81 -9.33 -1.23
CA PRO A 76 -24.20 -10.19 -0.21
C PRO A 76 -23.90 -11.62 -0.68
N SER A 77 -24.76 -12.21 -1.51
CA SER A 77 -24.62 -13.56 -2.03
C SER A 77 -23.35 -13.78 -2.88
N ASP A 78 -22.86 -12.71 -3.51
CA ASP A 78 -21.74 -12.75 -4.45
C ASP A 78 -20.38 -12.60 -3.73
N VAL A 79 -20.40 -12.14 -2.47
CA VAL A 79 -19.19 -11.79 -1.71
C VAL A 79 -18.28 -12.99 -1.52
N ASP A 80 -18.83 -14.13 -1.08
CA ASP A 80 -18.04 -15.32 -0.77
C ASP A 80 -17.31 -15.90 -1.99
N ALA A 81 -17.86 -15.68 -3.20
CA ALA A 81 -17.23 -16.08 -4.45
C ALA A 81 -15.94 -15.28 -4.75
N LEU A 82 -15.69 -14.17 -4.06
CA LEU A 82 -14.46 -13.37 -4.15
C LEU A 82 -13.37 -13.83 -3.18
N PHE A 83 -13.57 -14.94 -2.48
CA PHE A 83 -12.60 -15.53 -1.57
C PHE A 83 -12.22 -16.95 -1.99
N THR A 84 -11.08 -17.43 -1.52
CA THR A 84 -10.72 -18.86 -1.55
C THR A 84 -11.55 -19.64 -0.52
N PRO A 85 -11.58 -20.98 -0.58
CA PRO A 85 -12.18 -21.78 0.49
C PRO A 85 -11.60 -21.46 1.87
N GLY A 86 -10.28 -21.22 1.95
CA GLY A 86 -9.57 -20.84 3.17
C GLY A 86 -9.85 -19.41 3.68
N GLY A 87 -10.63 -18.60 2.96
CA GLY A 87 -11.00 -17.24 3.38
C GLY A 87 -10.05 -16.13 2.93
N GLN A 88 -9.15 -16.39 1.99
CA GLN A 88 -8.27 -15.37 1.42
C GLN A 88 -8.96 -14.63 0.26
N GLN A 89 -8.92 -13.29 0.25
CA GLN A 89 -9.55 -12.48 -0.79
C GLN A 89 -8.84 -12.65 -2.15
N LYS A 90 -9.59 -12.81 -3.25
CA LYS A 90 -9.05 -13.06 -4.59
C LYS A 90 -8.83 -11.80 -5.43
N GLN A 91 -9.47 -10.69 -5.08
CA GLN A 91 -9.36 -9.43 -5.82
C GLN A 91 -9.34 -8.24 -4.85
N LEU A 92 -8.31 -7.40 -4.94
CA LEU A 92 -8.09 -6.24 -4.07
C LEU A 92 -8.97 -5.05 -4.48
N GLN A 93 -8.98 -4.76 -5.77
CA GLN A 93 -9.77 -3.74 -6.46
C GLN A 93 -10.20 -4.29 -7.82
N PRO A 94 -11.19 -3.70 -8.51
CA PRO A 94 -11.56 -4.15 -9.85
C PRO A 94 -10.32 -4.29 -10.76
N GLY A 95 -10.10 -5.50 -11.28
CA GLY A 95 -8.94 -5.82 -12.14
C GLY A 95 -7.62 -6.12 -11.41
N GLN A 96 -7.57 -6.07 -10.08
CA GLN A 96 -6.37 -6.35 -9.28
C GLN A 96 -6.46 -7.67 -8.51
N ASN A 97 -6.02 -8.75 -9.15
CA ASN A 97 -6.10 -10.08 -8.56
C ASN A 97 -5.00 -10.32 -7.50
N LEU A 98 -5.37 -11.11 -6.50
CA LEU A 98 -4.53 -11.59 -5.41
C LEU A 98 -4.30 -13.09 -5.56
N THR A 99 -3.04 -13.51 -5.57
CA THR A 99 -2.65 -14.92 -5.58
C THR A 99 -2.01 -15.27 -4.25
N TRP A 100 -2.30 -16.47 -3.74
CA TRP A 100 -1.88 -16.91 -2.42
C TRP A 100 -0.99 -18.15 -2.52
N THR A 101 -0.06 -18.30 -1.56
CA THR A 101 0.70 -19.54 -1.38
C THR A 101 -0.21 -20.62 -0.78
N PRO A 102 0.18 -21.91 -0.85
CA PRO A 102 -0.52 -22.97 -0.12
C PRO A 102 -0.55 -22.77 1.41
N ARG A 103 0.33 -21.91 1.96
CA ARG A 103 0.36 -21.52 3.37
C ARG A 103 -0.51 -20.29 3.66
N ASN A 104 -1.34 -19.86 2.71
CA ASN A 104 -2.22 -18.69 2.81
C ASN A 104 -1.47 -17.35 2.93
N GLU A 105 -0.23 -17.27 2.43
CA GLU A 105 0.53 -16.01 2.38
C GLU A 105 0.28 -15.32 1.03
N LEU A 106 0.27 -13.98 1.00
CA LEU A 106 0.05 -13.26 -0.25
C LEU A 106 1.26 -13.45 -1.18
N LEU A 107 1.11 -14.17 -2.27
CA LEU A 107 2.19 -14.46 -3.21
C LEU A 107 2.40 -13.32 -4.21
N LYS A 108 1.31 -12.79 -4.76
CA LYS A 108 1.35 -11.83 -5.88
C LYS A 108 0.11 -10.94 -5.92
N VAL A 109 0.33 -9.68 -6.29
CA VAL A 109 -0.69 -8.73 -6.75
C VAL A 109 -0.37 -8.35 -8.20
N SER A 110 -1.41 -8.19 -9.02
CA SER A 110 -1.29 -7.65 -10.39
C SER A 110 -1.97 -6.27 -10.45
N PRO A 111 -1.25 -5.15 -10.24
CA PRO A 111 -1.87 -3.82 -10.14
C PRO A 111 -2.48 -3.32 -11.44
N VAL A 112 -1.89 -3.67 -12.58
CA VAL A 112 -2.34 -3.30 -13.93
C VAL A 112 -2.24 -4.52 -14.83
N GLN A 113 -3.39 -5.06 -15.21
CA GLN A 113 -3.48 -6.13 -16.21
C GLN A 113 -3.53 -5.52 -17.62
N ARG A 114 -2.68 -5.99 -18.53
CA ARG A 114 -2.65 -5.52 -19.93
C ARG A 114 -2.81 -6.71 -20.86
N ASP A 115 -3.69 -6.57 -21.85
CA ASP A 115 -3.88 -7.58 -22.90
C ASP A 115 -2.67 -7.60 -23.84
N GLY A 116 -2.12 -8.79 -24.09
CA GLY A 116 -1.01 -8.99 -25.03
C GLY A 116 0.34 -8.37 -24.63
N LYS A 117 0.46 -7.75 -23.45
CA LYS A 117 1.72 -7.18 -22.92
C LYS A 117 1.97 -7.65 -21.48
N ALA A 118 3.23 -7.57 -21.04
CA ALA A 118 3.58 -7.85 -19.65
C ALA A 118 2.80 -6.92 -18.69
N SER A 119 2.01 -7.53 -17.82
CA SER A 119 1.27 -6.83 -16.76
C SER A 119 2.21 -6.36 -15.66
N ASP A 120 1.85 -5.28 -14.98
CA ASP A 120 2.58 -4.87 -13.77
C ASP A 120 2.32 -5.89 -12.67
N SER A 121 3.31 -6.11 -11.79
CA SER A 121 3.12 -7.03 -10.67
C SER A 121 3.95 -6.67 -9.45
N GLU A 122 3.45 -7.05 -8.28
CA GLU A 122 4.22 -7.08 -7.04
C GLU A 122 4.13 -8.48 -6.45
N SER A 123 5.26 -9.08 -6.12
CA SER A 123 5.35 -10.46 -5.59
C SER A 123 6.17 -10.50 -4.31
N TYR A 124 5.88 -11.52 -3.50
CA TYR A 124 6.44 -11.63 -2.16
C TYR A 124 7.00 -13.03 -1.89
N ARG A 125 8.01 -13.11 -1.02
CA ARG A 125 8.52 -14.36 -0.46
C ARG A 125 8.63 -14.25 1.05
N TYR A 126 8.48 -15.38 1.70
CA TYR A 126 8.37 -15.52 3.14
C TYR A 126 9.39 -16.53 3.66
N ASP A 127 9.78 -16.40 4.92
CA ASP A 127 10.58 -17.40 5.63
C ASP A 127 9.72 -18.56 6.17
N GLY A 128 10.34 -19.47 6.93
CA GLY A 128 9.65 -20.59 7.55
C GLY A 128 8.54 -20.17 8.52
N GLY A 129 8.65 -18.99 9.15
CA GLY A 129 7.68 -18.42 10.08
C GLY A 129 6.65 -17.49 9.42
N SER A 130 6.54 -17.52 8.08
CA SER A 130 5.64 -16.67 7.31
C SER A 130 5.92 -15.15 7.46
N GLN A 131 7.14 -14.78 7.83
CA GLN A 131 7.59 -13.39 7.81
C GLN A 131 8.13 -13.03 6.43
N ARG A 132 7.78 -11.85 5.93
CA ARG A 132 8.16 -11.43 4.58
C ARG A 132 9.66 -11.15 4.49
N LEU A 133 10.35 -11.90 3.64
CA LEU A 133 11.77 -11.72 3.33
C LEU A 133 11.99 -10.86 2.09
N LEU A 134 11.13 -10.98 1.08
CA LEU A 134 11.36 -10.35 -0.21
C LEU A 134 10.08 -9.72 -0.74
N LYS A 135 10.23 -8.55 -1.34
CA LYS A 135 9.24 -7.91 -2.20
C LYS A 135 9.88 -7.54 -3.53
N VAL A 136 9.26 -7.91 -4.65
CA VAL A 136 9.69 -7.53 -6.00
C VAL A 136 8.51 -6.92 -6.73
N SER A 137 8.68 -5.68 -7.18
CA SER A 137 7.67 -4.93 -7.94
C SER A 137 8.22 -4.67 -9.34
N THR A 138 7.43 -4.98 -10.36
CA THR A 138 7.79 -4.79 -11.78
C THR A 138 6.71 -3.93 -12.43
N GLN A 139 7.13 -2.82 -13.04
CA GLN A 139 6.25 -1.88 -13.73
C GLN A 139 6.76 -1.59 -15.13
N GLN A 140 5.88 -1.54 -16.12
CA GLN A 140 6.23 -1.09 -17.46
C GLN A 140 6.24 0.45 -17.52
N THR A 141 7.36 1.01 -17.97
CA THR A 141 7.60 2.45 -18.11
C THR A 141 8.10 2.75 -19.53
N GLY A 142 7.19 3.18 -20.41
CA GLY A 142 7.50 3.39 -21.83
C GLY A 142 7.96 2.10 -22.51
N ASN A 143 9.17 2.12 -23.09
CA ASN A 143 9.79 0.96 -23.75
C ASN A 143 10.69 0.14 -22.81
N SER A 144 10.66 0.41 -21.50
CA SER A 144 11.50 -0.29 -20.52
C SER A 144 10.68 -0.79 -19.33
N THR A 145 11.26 -1.71 -18.58
CA THR A 145 10.68 -2.23 -17.35
C THR A 145 11.45 -1.69 -16.16
N GLN A 146 10.75 -1.10 -15.20
CA GLN A 146 11.31 -0.77 -13.89
C GLN A 146 11.07 -1.93 -12.93
N THR A 147 12.13 -2.41 -12.29
CA THR A 147 12.07 -3.43 -11.24
C THR A 147 12.57 -2.85 -9.94
N GLN A 148 11.75 -2.93 -8.89
CA GLN A 148 12.10 -2.56 -7.53
C GLN A 148 12.15 -3.82 -6.67
N ARG A 149 13.22 -3.99 -5.89
CA ARG A 149 13.40 -5.12 -4.99
C ARG A 149 13.65 -4.61 -3.58
N ALA A 150 12.96 -5.17 -2.59
CA ALA A 150 13.22 -4.94 -1.17
C ALA A 150 13.43 -6.28 -0.46
N LEU A 151 14.64 -6.50 0.06
CA LEU A 151 15.00 -7.63 0.89
C LEU A 151 15.01 -7.19 2.35
N TYR A 152 14.20 -7.84 3.18
CA TYR A 152 14.04 -7.55 4.60
C TYR A 152 14.93 -8.49 5.41
N LEU A 153 15.77 -7.90 6.25
CA LEU A 153 16.71 -8.57 7.14
C LEU A 153 16.55 -7.98 8.56
N PRO A 154 17.05 -8.66 9.60
CA PRO A 154 17.09 -8.10 10.95
C PRO A 154 17.78 -6.72 10.96
N GLY A 155 17.04 -5.67 11.32
CA GLY A 155 17.56 -4.29 11.41
C GLY A 155 17.92 -3.62 10.07
N LEU A 156 17.64 -4.24 8.92
CA LEU A 156 18.09 -3.74 7.63
C LEU A 156 17.11 -4.08 6.49
N GLU A 157 16.81 -3.10 5.64
CA GLU A 157 16.20 -3.34 4.34
C GLU A 157 17.19 -3.00 3.22
N LEU A 158 17.43 -3.95 2.30
CA LEU A 158 18.21 -3.72 1.10
C LEU A 158 17.26 -3.48 -0.07
N ARG A 159 17.27 -2.25 -0.59
CA ARG A 159 16.38 -1.79 -1.66
C ARG A 159 17.18 -1.50 -2.92
N THR A 160 16.78 -2.09 -4.04
CA THR A 160 17.35 -1.78 -5.35
C THR A 160 16.26 -1.40 -6.34
N THR A 161 16.58 -0.45 -7.21
CA THR A 161 15.73 -0.07 -8.36
C THR A 161 16.55 -0.24 -9.63
N GLN A 162 15.97 -0.89 -10.62
CA GLN A 162 16.58 -1.13 -11.93
C GLN A 162 15.62 -0.66 -13.02
N THR A 163 16.14 -0.05 -14.08
CA THR A 163 15.39 0.26 -15.31
C THR A 163 16.08 -0.47 -16.47
N GLY A 164 15.38 -1.42 -17.08
CA GLY A 164 16.02 -2.40 -17.97
C GLY A 164 17.09 -3.18 -17.23
N SER A 165 18.30 -3.26 -17.78
CA SER A 165 19.46 -3.90 -17.14
C SER A 165 20.26 -2.98 -16.22
N LYS A 166 19.92 -1.70 -16.13
CA LYS A 166 20.69 -0.70 -15.37
C LYS A 166 20.11 -0.51 -13.98
N GLU A 167 20.92 -0.80 -12.96
CA GLU A 167 20.62 -0.36 -11.59
C GLU A 167 20.65 1.18 -11.51
N THR A 168 19.55 1.77 -11.08
CA THR A 168 19.39 3.22 -10.91
C THR A 168 19.47 3.62 -9.45
N GLU A 169 19.16 2.72 -8.51
CA GLU A 169 19.24 3.00 -7.08
C GLU A 169 19.64 1.77 -6.27
N ASN A 170 20.46 1.99 -5.25
CA ASN A 170 20.87 1.01 -4.25
C ASN A 170 20.86 1.68 -2.88
N LEU A 171 19.85 1.35 -2.08
CA LEU A 171 19.55 1.97 -0.80
C LEU A 171 19.54 0.91 0.30
N GLN A 172 20.28 1.20 1.37
CA GLN A 172 20.22 0.49 2.64
C GLN A 172 19.38 1.31 3.61
N VAL A 173 18.31 0.72 4.14
CA VAL A 173 17.49 1.31 5.21
C VAL A 173 17.82 0.60 6.50
N ILE A 174 18.67 1.21 7.32
CA ILE A 174 19.03 0.67 8.63
C ILE A 174 17.96 1.10 9.62
N THR A 175 17.44 0.15 10.37
CA THR A 175 16.33 0.36 11.29
C THR A 175 16.81 0.11 12.71
N VAL A 176 16.74 1.14 13.56
CA VAL A 176 17.17 1.10 14.96
C VAL A 176 15.95 1.27 15.85
N GLY A 177 15.75 0.33 16.77
CA GLY A 177 14.56 0.26 17.62
C GLY A 177 13.38 -0.48 16.99
N GLU A 178 12.41 -0.81 17.84
CA GLU A 178 11.25 -1.62 17.47
C GLU A 178 10.16 -0.78 16.80
N ALA A 179 9.40 -1.41 15.90
CA ALA A 179 8.26 -0.77 15.26
C ALA A 179 7.23 -0.33 16.32
N GLY A 180 6.75 0.92 16.23
CA GLY A 180 5.82 1.48 17.22
C GLY A 180 6.49 1.94 18.53
N ARG A 181 7.83 2.00 18.59
CA ARG A 181 8.62 2.49 19.73
C ARG A 181 9.69 3.49 19.27
N ALA A 182 9.26 4.64 18.72
CA ALA A 182 10.14 5.70 18.25
C ALA A 182 11.30 5.21 17.34
N GLN A 183 11.00 4.29 16.43
CA GLN A 183 11.96 3.69 15.51
C GLN A 183 12.70 4.76 14.69
N VAL A 184 14.04 4.68 14.68
CA VAL A 184 14.91 5.53 13.88
C VAL A 184 15.27 4.80 12.59
N ARG A 185 15.22 5.51 11.45
CA ARG A 185 15.61 4.98 10.14
C ARG A 185 16.76 5.79 9.56
N VAL A 186 17.84 5.10 9.18
CA VAL A 186 18.97 5.69 8.46
C VAL A 186 18.91 5.25 7.00
N LEU A 187 18.96 6.22 6.09
CA LEU A 187 18.96 5.98 4.65
C LEU A 187 20.38 6.14 4.11
N HIS A 188 20.99 5.04 3.69
CA HIS A 188 22.34 5.02 3.15
C HIS A 188 22.32 4.54 1.69
N TRP A 189 22.61 5.46 0.75
CA TRP A 189 22.70 5.13 -0.67
C TRP A 189 24.10 4.67 -1.04
N ARG A 190 24.21 3.47 -1.60
CA ARG A 190 25.42 2.99 -2.30
C ARG A 190 25.45 3.45 -3.76
N ARG A 191 24.27 3.72 -4.32
CA ARG A 191 24.08 4.30 -5.65
C ARG A 191 22.78 5.11 -5.68
N ALA A 192 22.84 6.34 -6.18
CA ALA A 192 21.68 7.21 -6.31
C ALA A 192 21.52 7.73 -7.74
N ASN A 193 20.30 7.76 -8.25
CA ASN A 193 19.93 8.50 -9.47
C ASN A 193 19.39 9.91 -9.16
N ARG A 194 19.64 10.45 -7.96
CA ARG A 194 19.16 11.79 -7.58
C ARG A 194 20.33 12.77 -7.47
N ARG A 195 20.37 13.74 -8.40
CA ARG A 195 20.85 15.08 -8.07
C ARG A 195 20.01 15.56 -6.88
N THR A 196 20.65 16.12 -5.86
CA THR A 196 20.08 16.48 -4.55
C THR A 196 19.55 15.31 -3.71
N LEU A 197 20.46 14.65 -2.97
CA LEU A 197 20.33 14.33 -1.55
C LEU A 197 21.73 13.89 -1.10
N THR A 198 22.48 14.83 -0.52
CA THR A 198 23.85 14.62 -0.08
C THR A 198 23.91 13.53 0.98
N THR A 199 24.92 12.68 0.83
CA THR A 199 25.34 11.54 1.65
C THR A 199 25.14 11.79 3.15
N THR A 200 24.37 10.90 3.80
CA THR A 200 24.17 10.78 5.25
C THR A 200 23.47 11.96 5.93
N ARG A 201 22.16 11.81 6.17
CA ARG A 201 21.46 12.57 7.23
C ARG A 201 20.84 11.57 8.21
N CYS A 202 21.34 11.56 9.45
CA CYS A 202 20.60 11.04 10.59
C CYS A 202 19.34 11.91 10.74
N ALA A 203 18.15 11.31 10.67
CA ALA A 203 16.95 11.98 11.13
C ALA A 203 16.85 11.75 12.65
N THR A 204 17.05 12.80 13.44
CA THR A 204 16.87 12.81 14.89
C THR A 204 15.40 12.59 15.22
N ALA A 205 15.12 11.69 16.15
CA ALA A 205 13.78 11.52 16.71
C ALA A 205 13.46 12.69 17.64
N THR A 206 12.41 13.45 17.35
CA THR A 206 11.82 14.36 18.32
C THR A 206 10.85 13.55 19.17
N THR A 207 11.17 13.39 20.45
CA THR A 207 10.23 12.91 21.47
C THR A 207 9.58 14.12 22.12
N THR A 208 8.25 14.15 22.16
CA THR A 208 7.46 14.91 23.13
C THR A 208 6.51 13.95 23.80
#